data_AF-A0AAD5YB24-F1
#
_entry.id   AF-A0AAD5YB24-F1
#
_cell.length_a   1.000
_cell.length_b   1.000
_cell.length_c   1.000
_cell.angle_alpha   90.00
_cell.angle_beta   90.00
_cell.angle_gamma   90.00
#
_symmetry.space_group_name_H-M   'P 1'
#
loop_
_entity.id
_entity.type
_entity.pdbx_description
1 polymer ?
#
loop_
_entity_poly.entity_id
_entity_poly.type
_entity_poly.pdbx_seq_one_letter_code
_entity_poly.pdbx_strand_id
1 'polypeptide(L)'
;MVEILNFADYNTKTTEVKSSWKKEKQAPAAKSTQTPPVKYQDTQVQSVDSRNQYIQTDKEPQINLKYANPNNESLIAFLETVEPMISNLLLQNIKSTAFDKYSVDWDDQNDEINCSYSLYNDTIDGLSSTCISWNSTGSSIASSFGTCDHSSWCEHHGVVSAWNLSARDFSPSTPSFSAECCVMCISYHPTIPSLLAGGTFNGEIILWNVTDNQDPIQSSSQNIEVSHQEPINQLKWLPNEDDDSYKLISVGSEGKIIIWNVTRNSLNPVLTSQIESKFIPRMTKSQTLLGITKVGYSLENLNECVVGTETGVVVRCSIGKFSSVTSANLNPVIFSYRSHIGPVSAISFSPFHHNLFLTSGLDGNVKLFHILASEPLFTWEPSTFPILSVQWSSSRPCVFSCVAADSTITKSSPTLEYPSTKEENVQATSFSMNTKRKDWLAVGESKGGIKIWRLKSNLVNQLQEEVSFIQDLGSVTSLFK
;
A
#
# COMPACT_ATOMS: atom_id res chain seq x y z
N MET A 1 68.24 30.82 -59.74
CA MET A 1 68.69 32.13 -59.22
C MET A 1 67.88 32.39 -57.97
N VAL A 2 68.41 32.25 -56.76
CA VAL A 2 69.61 32.89 -56.23
C VAL A 2 70.47 31.87 -55.46
N GLU A 3 71.78 31.92 -55.72
CA GLU A 3 72.86 31.24 -55.00
C GLU A 3 73.16 31.92 -53.66
N ILE A 4 73.56 31.15 -52.64
CA ILE A 4 74.45 31.63 -51.58
C ILE A 4 75.52 30.56 -51.33
N LEU A 5 76.77 31.02 -51.28
CA LEU A 5 78.03 30.31 -51.41
C LEU A 5 78.54 29.60 -50.13
N ASN A 6 79.23 28.49 -50.43
CA ASN A 6 80.22 27.66 -49.71
C ASN A 6 81.05 28.27 -48.58
N PHE A 7 81.56 27.38 -47.70
CA PHE A 7 83.02 27.16 -47.51
C PHE A 7 83.33 25.71 -47.06
N ALA A 8 84.39 25.14 -47.64
CA ALA A 8 85.03 23.84 -47.35
C ALA A 8 86.07 23.98 -46.19
N ASP A 9 86.78 23.00 -45.62
CA ASP A 9 87.58 21.91 -46.19
C ASP A 9 88.03 20.91 -45.10
N TYR A 10 88.27 19.67 -45.55
CA TYR A 10 89.26 18.65 -45.12
C TYR A 10 90.01 18.77 -43.77
N ASN A 11 89.92 17.70 -42.95
CA ASN A 11 90.92 17.34 -41.93
C ASN A 11 91.77 16.14 -42.42
N THR A 12 93.07 16.23 -42.17
CA THR A 12 94.22 15.67 -42.91
C THR A 12 94.41 14.14 -42.96
N LYS A 13 95.13 13.71 -44.01
CA LYS A 13 95.61 12.34 -44.32
C LYS A 13 96.82 11.91 -43.46
N THR A 14 96.94 10.60 -43.34
CA THR A 14 97.87 9.71 -42.60
C THR A 14 99.37 9.91 -42.83
N THR A 15 100.18 9.53 -41.82
CA THR A 15 101.49 8.91 -42.02
C THR A 15 101.71 7.78 -40.98
N GLU A 16 101.77 6.53 -41.43
CA GLU A 16 102.27 5.39 -40.67
C GLU A 16 103.72 5.12 -41.08
N VAL A 17 104.63 5.04 -40.12
CA VAL A 17 105.99 4.53 -40.33
C VAL A 17 105.99 3.05 -40.00
N LYS A 18 106.12 2.19 -41.01
CA LYS A 18 106.25 0.73 -40.81
C LYS A 18 107.69 0.38 -40.44
N SER A 19 107.93 0.12 -39.15
CA SER A 19 109.17 -0.52 -38.68
C SER A 19 109.08 -2.03 -38.86
N SER A 20 110.04 -2.62 -39.56
CA SER A 20 110.06 -4.02 -40.01
C SER A 20 110.52 -5.01 -38.94
N TRP A 21 110.14 -4.78 -37.68
CA TRP A 21 110.64 -5.55 -36.54
C TRP A 21 109.53 -5.89 -35.54
N LYS A 22 108.53 -6.69 -35.97
CA LYS A 22 107.95 -7.81 -35.19
C LYS A 22 106.79 -8.52 -35.90
N LYS A 23 106.80 -9.85 -35.75
CA LYS A 23 105.91 -10.86 -36.35
C LYS A 23 104.44 -10.67 -35.98
N GLU A 24 103.55 -10.63 -36.97
CA GLU A 24 102.11 -10.89 -36.77
C GLU A 24 101.82 -12.38 -36.85
N LYS A 25 101.27 -12.92 -35.76
CA LYS A 25 100.62 -14.23 -35.71
C LYS A 25 99.20 -14.09 -36.28
N GLN A 26 98.83 -14.95 -37.21
CA GLN A 26 97.45 -15.10 -37.65
C GLN A 26 96.57 -15.57 -36.47
N ALA A 27 95.56 -14.78 -36.10
CA ALA A 27 94.50 -15.20 -35.20
C ALA A 27 93.32 -15.73 -36.04
N PRO A 28 92.75 -16.92 -35.72
CA PRO A 28 91.66 -17.50 -36.49
C PRO A 28 90.35 -16.70 -36.34
N ALA A 29 89.57 -16.68 -37.43
CA ALA A 29 88.37 -15.87 -37.65
C ALA A 29 87.38 -15.82 -36.48
N ALA A 30 86.96 -14.60 -36.12
CA ALA A 30 85.95 -14.32 -35.11
C ALA A 30 84.57 -14.83 -35.58
N LYS A 31 84.17 -16.01 -35.11
CA LYS A 31 82.81 -16.55 -35.27
C LYS A 31 81.97 -16.10 -34.08
N SER A 32 81.01 -15.22 -34.30
CA SER A 32 79.95 -14.92 -33.34
C SER A 32 78.77 -15.88 -33.58
N THR A 33 78.37 -16.59 -32.54
CA THR A 33 77.21 -17.49 -32.54
C THR A 33 76.05 -16.78 -31.83
N GLN A 34 74.93 -16.60 -32.52
CA GLN A 34 73.71 -16.02 -31.96
C GLN A 34 72.65 -17.12 -31.88
N THR A 35 72.04 -17.32 -30.71
CA THR A 35 70.92 -18.25 -30.54
C THR A 35 69.62 -17.62 -31.05
N PRO A 36 68.74 -18.38 -31.72
CA PRO A 36 67.47 -17.86 -32.20
C PRO A 36 66.56 -17.42 -31.02
N PRO A 37 65.70 -16.42 -31.21
CA PRO A 37 64.81 -15.94 -30.16
C PRO A 37 63.75 -16.99 -29.80
N VAL A 38 63.44 -17.10 -28.50
CA VAL A 38 62.41 -18.00 -27.97
C VAL A 38 61.03 -17.40 -28.28
N LYS A 39 60.14 -18.21 -28.87
CA LYS A 39 58.74 -17.84 -29.10
C LYS A 39 57.90 -18.29 -27.91
N TYR A 40 57.20 -17.36 -27.27
CA TYR A 40 56.20 -17.66 -26.25
C TYR A 40 54.81 -17.68 -26.88
N GLN A 41 53.96 -18.62 -26.44
CA GLN A 41 52.55 -18.68 -26.78
C GLN A 41 51.76 -18.77 -25.49
N ASP A 42 50.88 -17.80 -25.26
CA ASP A 42 50.00 -17.82 -24.10
C ASP A 42 48.89 -18.85 -24.33
N THR A 43 48.91 -19.93 -23.57
CA THR A 43 47.86 -20.95 -23.56
C THR A 43 47.09 -20.83 -22.25
N GLN A 44 45.81 -20.48 -22.34
CA GLN A 44 44.91 -20.48 -21.18
C GLN A 44 44.13 -21.79 -21.14
N VAL A 45 44.03 -22.38 -19.96
CA VAL A 45 43.21 -23.56 -19.68
C VAL A 45 42.37 -23.25 -18.45
N GLN A 46 41.05 -23.37 -18.58
CA GLN A 46 40.10 -23.23 -17.48
C GLN A 46 39.48 -24.59 -17.19
N SER A 47 39.56 -25.04 -15.94
CA SER A 47 39.11 -26.38 -15.51
C SER A 47 37.69 -26.40 -14.96
N VAL A 48 37.14 -25.25 -14.55
CA VAL A 48 35.81 -25.14 -13.94
C VAL A 48 35.04 -24.01 -14.59
N ASP A 49 33.85 -24.34 -15.10
CA ASP A 49 32.84 -23.40 -15.56
C ASP A 49 31.67 -23.44 -14.54
N SER A 50 31.40 -22.33 -13.89
CA SER A 50 30.30 -22.22 -12.92
C SER A 50 29.04 -21.72 -13.62
N ARG A 51 27.93 -22.45 -13.48
CA ARG A 51 26.61 -22.03 -13.96
C ARG A 51 25.66 -21.84 -12.80
N ASN A 52 24.86 -20.78 -12.87
CA ASN A 52 23.83 -20.52 -11.88
C ASN A 52 22.60 -21.39 -12.20
N GLN A 53 22.09 -22.09 -11.20
CA GLN A 53 20.82 -22.81 -11.26
C GLN A 53 19.93 -22.29 -10.13
N TYR A 54 18.71 -21.90 -10.47
CA TYR A 54 17.70 -21.45 -9.51
C TYR A 54 16.57 -22.46 -9.48
N ILE A 55 16.17 -22.88 -8.29
CA ILE A 55 15.08 -23.84 -8.06
C ILE A 55 14.11 -23.16 -7.10
N GLN A 56 12.84 -23.13 -7.46
CA GLN A 56 11.76 -22.69 -6.58
C GLN A 56 10.89 -23.90 -6.25
N THR A 57 10.67 -24.14 -4.95
CA THR A 57 9.79 -25.23 -4.52
C THR A 57 8.34 -24.82 -4.77
N ASP A 58 7.63 -25.57 -5.60
CA ASP A 58 6.20 -25.39 -5.79
C ASP A 58 5.44 -25.79 -4.51
N LYS A 59 4.36 -25.07 -4.20
CA LYS A 59 3.45 -25.47 -3.11
C LYS A 59 2.77 -26.77 -3.52
N GLU A 60 2.75 -27.75 -2.62
CA GLU A 60 2.03 -29.00 -2.86
C GLU A 60 0.55 -28.70 -3.20
N PRO A 61 -0.02 -29.33 -4.25
CA PRO A 61 -1.41 -29.13 -4.59
C PRO A 61 -2.28 -29.54 -3.40
N GLN A 62 -3.31 -28.75 -3.09
CA GLN A 62 -4.26 -29.12 -2.05
C GLN A 62 -4.89 -30.46 -2.44
N ILE A 63 -4.53 -31.50 -1.69
CA ILE A 63 -5.11 -32.82 -1.88
C ILE A 63 -6.55 -32.71 -1.39
N ASN A 64 -7.51 -32.75 -2.33
CA ASN A 64 -8.92 -32.87 -2.00
C ASN A 64 -9.14 -34.22 -1.32
N LEU A 65 -9.02 -34.23 0.01
CA LEU A 65 -9.26 -35.39 0.84
C LEU A 65 -10.71 -35.83 0.63
N LYS A 66 -10.88 -37.01 0.04
CA LYS A 66 -12.19 -37.65 -0.07
C LYS A 66 -12.51 -38.31 1.26
N TYR A 67 -13.75 -38.18 1.71
CA TYR A 67 -14.23 -38.97 2.85
C TYR A 67 -14.01 -40.46 2.57
N ALA A 68 -13.38 -41.15 3.50
CA ALA A 68 -13.29 -42.60 3.48
C ALA A 68 -14.71 -43.19 3.57
N ASN A 69 -14.91 -44.39 3.01
CA ASN A 69 -16.22 -45.04 2.98
C ASN A 69 -16.88 -45.05 4.38
N PRO A 70 -18.11 -44.52 4.53
CA PRO A 70 -18.79 -44.40 5.83
C PRO A 70 -19.17 -45.74 6.45
N ASN A 71 -19.17 -46.83 5.67
CA ASN A 71 -19.55 -48.17 6.14
C ASN A 71 -18.37 -49.00 6.66
N ASN A 72 -17.28 -48.35 7.09
CA ASN A 72 -16.17 -49.09 7.66
C ASN A 72 -16.49 -49.47 9.12
N GLU A 73 -16.94 -50.71 9.33
CA GLU A 73 -17.37 -51.24 10.64
C GLU A 73 -16.29 -51.07 11.73
N SER A 74 -15.01 -51.14 11.37
CA SER A 74 -13.90 -50.93 12.31
C SER A 74 -13.80 -49.49 12.81
N LEU A 75 -14.13 -48.51 11.96
CA LEU A 75 -14.13 -47.09 12.32
C LEU A 75 -15.32 -46.79 13.25
N ILE A 76 -16.49 -47.34 12.94
CA ILE A 76 -17.69 -47.17 13.76
C ILE A 76 -17.47 -47.77 15.15
N ALA A 77 -16.96 -48.99 15.24
CA ALA A 77 -16.64 -49.63 16.52
C ALA A 77 -15.62 -48.83 17.35
N PHE A 78 -14.61 -48.22 16.69
CA PHE A 78 -13.67 -47.34 17.37
C PHE A 78 -14.34 -46.07 17.90
N LEU A 79 -15.17 -45.41 17.09
CA LEU A 79 -15.88 -44.18 17.49
C LEU A 79 -16.87 -44.45 18.63
N GLU A 80 -17.62 -45.55 18.59
CA GLU A 80 -18.55 -45.95 19.67
C GLU A 80 -17.81 -46.22 20.99
N THR A 81 -16.57 -46.71 20.92
CA THR A 81 -15.75 -46.97 22.11
C THR A 81 -15.18 -45.67 22.69
N VAL A 82 -14.77 -44.74 21.83
CA VAL A 82 -13.98 -43.56 22.21
C VAL A 82 -14.84 -42.32 22.51
N GLU A 83 -15.97 -42.14 21.80
CA GLU A 83 -16.84 -40.98 21.94
C GLU A 83 -17.33 -40.78 23.39
N PRO A 84 -17.86 -41.80 24.10
CA PRO A 84 -18.37 -41.58 25.46
C PRO A 84 -17.26 -41.20 26.45
N MET A 85 -16.05 -41.72 26.24
CA MET A 85 -14.89 -41.41 27.07
C MET A 85 -14.42 -39.97 26.86
N ILE A 86 -14.26 -39.56 25.59
CA ILE A 86 -13.83 -38.20 25.24
C ILE A 86 -14.89 -37.16 25.61
N SER A 87 -16.17 -37.42 25.32
CA SER A 87 -17.28 -36.52 25.65
C SER A 87 -17.37 -36.25 27.14
N ASN A 88 -17.20 -37.29 27.98
CA ASN A 88 -17.17 -37.10 29.44
C ASN A 88 -15.97 -36.27 29.91
N LEU A 89 -14.77 -36.51 29.36
CA LEU A 89 -13.57 -35.74 29.70
C LEU A 89 -13.68 -34.28 29.24
N LEU A 90 -14.24 -34.03 28.06
CA LEU A 90 -14.50 -32.67 27.57
C LEU A 90 -15.50 -31.94 28.47
N LEU A 91 -16.59 -32.58 28.88
CA LEU A 91 -17.56 -31.98 29.80
C LEU A 91 -16.97 -31.68 31.18
N GLN A 92 -16.04 -32.52 31.67
CA GLN A 92 -15.30 -32.25 32.90
C GLN A 92 -14.32 -31.07 32.71
N ASN A 93 -13.61 -31.01 31.59
CA ASN A 93 -12.67 -29.94 31.29
C ASN A 93 -13.36 -28.57 31.12
N ILE A 94 -14.52 -28.51 30.46
CA ILE A 94 -15.30 -27.27 30.29
C ILE A 94 -15.74 -26.70 31.66
N LYS A 95 -16.02 -27.57 32.64
CA LYS A 95 -16.37 -27.15 34.01
C LYS A 95 -15.16 -26.82 34.87
N SER A 96 -13.96 -27.16 34.44
CA SER A 96 -12.74 -26.93 35.20
C SER A 96 -12.31 -25.48 35.06
N THR A 97 -12.01 -24.82 36.18
CA THR A 97 -11.48 -23.45 36.23
C THR A 97 -9.95 -23.44 36.39
N ALA A 98 -9.29 -24.58 36.11
CA ALA A 98 -7.88 -24.80 36.44
C ALA A 98 -6.93 -23.79 35.77
N PHE A 99 -7.32 -23.21 34.64
CA PHE A 99 -6.49 -22.32 33.83
C PHE A 99 -7.09 -20.91 33.62
N ASP A 100 -8.15 -20.54 34.33
CA ASP A 100 -8.82 -19.23 34.15
C ASP A 100 -7.89 -18.05 34.46
N LYS A 101 -6.86 -18.27 35.29
CA LYS A 101 -5.86 -17.26 35.67
C LYS A 101 -4.58 -17.31 34.83
N TYR A 102 -4.53 -18.18 33.82
CA TYR A 102 -3.36 -18.31 32.96
C TYR A 102 -3.39 -17.25 31.86
N SER A 103 -2.77 -16.10 32.12
CA SER A 103 -2.45 -15.08 31.12
C SER A 103 -0.95 -15.01 30.95
N VAL A 104 -0.45 -15.45 29.79
CA VAL A 104 0.95 -15.29 29.42
C VAL A 104 1.05 -14.27 28.31
N ASP A 105 1.63 -13.13 28.64
CA ASP A 105 2.03 -12.12 27.67
C ASP A 105 3.46 -12.43 27.25
N TRP A 106 3.62 -12.91 26.02
CA TRP A 106 4.92 -13.22 25.43
C TRP A 106 5.67 -11.97 24.93
N ASP A 107 4.97 -10.84 24.86
CA ASP A 107 5.48 -9.57 24.34
C ASP A 107 5.71 -8.57 25.48
N ASP A 108 6.75 -7.74 25.31
CA ASP A 108 6.99 -6.61 26.19
C ASP A 108 5.77 -5.65 26.15
N GLN A 109 5.15 -5.42 27.30
CA GLN A 109 4.02 -4.50 27.38
C GLN A 109 4.49 -3.06 27.16
N ASN A 110 3.94 -2.42 26.13
CA ASN A 110 4.08 -0.97 25.95
C ASN A 110 2.96 -0.26 26.71
N ASP A 111 3.31 0.42 27.79
CA ASP A 111 2.36 1.14 28.62
C ASP A 111 2.05 2.56 28.13
N GLU A 112 2.86 3.11 27.21
CA GLU A 112 2.74 4.47 26.69
C GLU A 112 2.54 4.52 25.16
N ILE A 113 1.89 5.59 24.69
CA ILE A 113 1.76 5.87 23.25
C ILE A 113 2.97 6.71 22.84
N ASN A 114 3.84 6.14 22.01
CA ASN A 114 5.12 6.76 21.67
C ASN A 114 5.18 7.14 20.19
N CYS A 115 5.58 8.39 19.90
CA CYS A 115 5.95 8.78 18.54
C CYS A 115 7.30 8.11 18.21
N SER A 116 7.27 7.13 17.30
CA SER A 116 8.44 6.30 16.99
C SER A 116 9.27 6.87 15.85
N TYR A 117 8.61 7.42 14.82
CA TYR A 117 9.29 8.03 13.68
C TYR A 117 8.59 9.31 13.27
N SER A 118 9.39 10.32 12.93
CA SER A 118 8.94 11.52 12.25
C SER A 118 9.63 11.59 10.89
N LEU A 119 8.83 11.48 9.84
CA LEU A 119 9.25 11.49 8.45
C LEU A 119 9.00 12.89 7.89
N TYR A 120 10.04 13.46 7.30
CA TYR A 120 9.98 14.74 6.61
C TYR A 120 10.75 14.61 5.32
N ASN A 121 10.25 15.27 4.28
CA ASN A 121 10.96 15.42 3.04
C ASN A 121 11.14 16.91 2.75
N ASP A 122 12.39 17.32 2.67
CA ASP A 122 12.79 18.73 2.50
C ASP A 122 12.35 19.30 1.14
N THR A 123 11.98 18.45 0.17
CA THR A 123 11.50 18.92 -1.14
C THR A 123 10.05 19.43 -1.11
N ILE A 124 9.39 19.37 0.04
CA ILE A 124 7.95 19.64 0.18
C ILE A 124 7.76 21.03 0.82
N ASP A 125 7.86 22.07 0.00
CA ASP A 125 7.57 23.43 0.45
C ASP A 125 6.05 23.69 0.36
N GLY A 126 5.38 23.77 1.52
CA GLY A 126 4.00 24.23 1.64
C GLY A 126 2.89 23.26 1.19
N LEU A 127 3.22 22.02 0.81
CA LEU A 127 2.23 20.98 0.49
C LEU A 127 1.82 20.18 1.73
N SER A 128 0.54 19.78 1.77
CA SER A 128 -0.02 18.98 2.86
C SER A 128 -0.02 17.49 2.53
N SER A 129 0.04 16.62 3.55
CA SER A 129 -0.08 15.16 3.35
C SER A 129 -1.55 14.81 3.06
N THR A 130 -1.87 14.42 1.83
CA THR A 130 -3.27 14.18 1.40
C THR A 130 -3.74 12.77 1.73
N CYS A 131 -2.89 11.76 1.55
CA CYS A 131 -3.21 10.38 1.81
C CYS A 131 -1.96 9.55 2.12
N ILE A 132 -2.13 8.57 3.02
CA ILE A 132 -1.07 7.67 3.48
C ILE A 132 -1.48 6.22 3.23
N SER A 133 -0.56 5.42 2.70
CA SER A 133 -0.79 3.99 2.48
C SER A 133 0.40 3.16 2.95
N TRP A 134 0.09 2.01 3.56
CA TRP A 134 1.07 1.02 4.00
C TRP A 134 1.25 -0.07 2.95
N ASN A 135 2.48 -0.56 2.78
CA ASN A 135 2.75 -1.65 1.86
C ASN A 135 2.25 -3.02 2.38
N SER A 136 2.22 -4.03 1.50
CA SER A 136 1.74 -5.37 1.84
C SER A 136 2.55 -6.08 2.94
N THR A 137 3.82 -5.71 3.13
CA THR A 137 4.68 -6.26 4.18
C THR A 137 4.58 -5.51 5.52
N GLY A 138 3.94 -4.34 5.54
CA GLY A 138 3.85 -3.43 6.68
C GLY A 138 5.19 -2.83 7.13
N SER A 139 6.22 -2.86 6.28
CA SER A 139 7.55 -2.32 6.59
C SER A 139 7.86 -1.01 5.86
N SER A 140 7.11 -0.71 4.80
CA SER A 140 7.25 0.53 4.03
C SER A 140 5.93 1.28 4.00
N ILE A 141 6.04 2.60 3.95
CA ILE A 141 4.93 3.54 3.96
C ILE A 141 5.13 4.52 2.82
N ALA A 142 4.04 4.92 2.16
CA ALA A 142 4.05 5.99 1.18
C ALA A 142 3.06 7.05 1.62
N SER A 143 3.37 8.29 1.26
CA SER A 143 2.47 9.41 1.38
C SER A 143 2.44 10.23 0.12
N SER A 144 1.27 10.77 -0.16
CA SER A 144 1.04 11.74 -1.23
C SER A 144 0.95 13.13 -0.65
N PHE A 145 1.53 14.07 -1.39
CA PHE A 145 1.57 15.48 -1.03
C PHE A 145 0.89 16.31 -2.11
N GLY A 146 0.01 17.17 -1.64
CA GLY A 146 -0.81 18.03 -2.47
C GLY A 146 -1.52 19.09 -1.64
N THR A 147 -2.19 19.99 -2.34
CA THR A 147 -3.11 20.96 -1.76
C THR A 147 -4.51 20.70 -2.28
N CYS A 148 -5.51 20.94 -1.44
CA CYS A 148 -6.93 20.87 -1.82
C CYS A 148 -7.49 22.24 -2.22
N ASP A 149 -6.77 23.32 -1.88
CA ASP A 149 -7.23 24.70 -2.05
C ASP A 149 -6.88 25.23 -3.45
N HIS A 150 -7.53 24.68 -4.46
CA HIS A 150 -7.41 25.14 -5.83
C HIS A 150 -8.60 26.05 -6.19
N SER A 151 -8.31 27.29 -6.55
CA SER A 151 -9.30 28.22 -7.12
C SER A 151 -9.48 28.05 -8.63
N SER A 152 -8.52 27.39 -9.28
CA SER A 152 -8.46 27.13 -10.73
C SER A 152 -7.62 25.88 -11.00
N TRP A 153 -7.11 25.70 -12.22
CA TRP A 153 -6.28 24.54 -12.57
C TRP A 153 -5.07 24.37 -11.64
N CYS A 154 -4.64 23.12 -11.46
CA CYS A 154 -3.53 22.80 -10.59
C CYS A 154 -2.19 23.09 -11.29
N GLU A 155 -1.46 24.12 -10.84
CA GLU A 155 -0.10 24.44 -11.29
C GLU A 155 0.99 23.83 -10.40
N HIS A 156 0.60 23.09 -9.35
CA HIS A 156 1.54 22.54 -8.39
C HIS A 156 2.05 21.18 -8.83
N HIS A 157 3.36 20.95 -8.65
CA HIS A 157 3.94 19.62 -8.79
C HIS A 157 3.61 18.77 -7.57
N GLY A 158 2.84 17.70 -7.78
CA GLY A 158 2.55 16.74 -6.72
C GLY A 158 3.78 15.89 -6.43
N VAL A 159 3.97 15.54 -5.15
CA VAL A 159 5.08 14.68 -4.72
C VAL A 159 4.51 13.47 -4.01
N VAL A 160 5.04 12.29 -4.31
CA VAL A 160 4.78 11.06 -3.56
C VAL A 160 6.09 10.62 -2.97
N SER A 161 6.17 10.41 -1.67
CA SER A 161 7.40 9.92 -1.03
C SER A 161 7.14 8.55 -0.41
N ALA A 162 8.11 7.65 -0.54
CA ALA A 162 8.04 6.32 0.02
C ALA A 162 9.23 6.05 0.94
N TRP A 163 8.94 5.63 2.17
CA TRP A 163 9.95 5.34 3.19
C TRP A 163 9.91 3.86 3.57
N ASN A 164 11.09 3.27 3.66
CA ASN A 164 11.26 1.94 4.21
C ASN A 164 11.75 2.04 5.66
N LEU A 165 10.86 1.73 6.61
CA LEU A 165 11.14 1.82 8.06
C LEU A 165 12.01 0.68 8.56
N SER A 166 12.19 -0.38 7.75
CA SER A 166 13.07 -1.51 8.06
C SER A 166 14.48 -1.37 7.49
N ALA A 167 14.74 -0.29 6.73
CA ALA A 167 16.06 -0.05 6.15
C ALA A 167 17.09 0.27 7.24
N ARG A 168 18.27 -0.34 7.15
CA ARG A 168 19.37 -0.11 8.10
C ARG A 168 19.93 1.32 8.01
N ASP A 169 19.98 1.87 6.79
CA ASP A 169 20.42 3.23 6.50
C ASP A 169 19.20 4.13 6.26
N PHE A 170 18.33 4.20 7.28
CA PHE A 170 17.13 5.02 7.24
C PHE A 170 17.50 6.50 7.19
N SER A 171 17.23 7.13 6.04
CA SER A 171 17.27 8.58 5.88
C SER A 171 15.84 9.08 5.62
N PRO A 172 15.32 10.03 6.42
CA PRO A 172 14.00 10.63 6.19
C PRO A 172 13.85 11.26 4.81
N SER A 173 14.95 11.65 4.16
CA SER A 173 15.03 12.33 2.87
C SER A 173 15.07 11.41 1.63
N THR A 174 14.51 10.20 1.69
CA THR A 174 14.56 9.19 0.59
C THR A 174 13.28 9.16 -0.26
N PRO A 175 13.29 8.47 -1.43
CA PRO A 175 12.92 9.01 -2.75
C PRO A 175 11.51 9.63 -2.84
N SER A 176 11.48 10.78 -3.49
CA SER A 176 10.28 11.43 -3.99
C SER A 176 10.04 11.07 -5.46
N PHE A 177 8.85 10.57 -5.76
CA PHE A 177 8.30 10.48 -7.10
C PHE A 177 7.56 11.80 -7.39
N SER A 178 7.94 12.47 -8.46
CA SER A 178 7.25 13.68 -8.92
C SER A 178 6.07 13.32 -9.83
N ALA A 179 4.95 14.02 -9.65
CA ALA A 179 3.81 14.01 -10.55
C ALA A 179 3.59 15.42 -11.12
N GLU A 180 2.99 15.51 -12.30
CA GLU A 180 2.73 16.78 -12.98
C GLU A 180 1.66 17.64 -12.27
N CYS A 181 0.84 17.03 -11.41
CA CYS A 181 -0.22 17.69 -10.65
C CYS A 181 -0.29 17.17 -9.21
N CYS A 182 -0.99 17.90 -8.33
CA CYS A 182 -1.28 17.47 -6.95
C CYS A 182 -1.80 16.03 -6.90
N VAL A 183 -1.17 15.20 -6.06
CA VAL A 183 -1.62 13.82 -5.82
C VAL A 183 -2.59 13.82 -4.65
N MET A 184 -3.82 13.38 -4.90
CA MET A 184 -4.94 13.46 -3.96
C MET A 184 -5.08 12.21 -3.11
N CYS A 185 -4.80 11.05 -3.68
CA CYS A 185 -4.88 9.79 -2.97
C CYS A 185 -3.87 8.77 -3.50
N ILE A 186 -3.49 7.83 -2.65
CA ILE A 186 -2.59 6.73 -2.99
C ILE A 186 -3.06 5.42 -2.35
N SER A 187 -2.68 4.30 -2.96
CA SER A 187 -3.00 2.96 -2.46
C SER A 187 -1.95 1.94 -2.89
N TYR A 188 -1.26 1.30 -1.94
CA TYR A 188 -0.38 0.17 -2.23
C TYR A 188 -1.15 -1.08 -2.64
N HIS A 189 -0.55 -1.85 -3.53
CA HIS A 189 -1.11 -3.15 -3.91
C HIS A 189 -1.11 -4.13 -2.72
N PRO A 190 -2.21 -4.87 -2.46
CA PRO A 190 -2.32 -5.74 -1.28
C PRO A 190 -1.31 -6.88 -1.21
N THR A 191 -0.82 -7.36 -2.37
CA THR A 191 0.14 -8.48 -2.44
C THR A 191 1.51 -8.06 -2.98
N ILE A 192 1.61 -7.00 -3.79
CA ILE A 192 2.84 -6.63 -4.50
C ILE A 192 3.40 -5.38 -3.81
N PRO A 193 4.48 -5.50 -3.02
CA PRO A 193 4.96 -4.39 -2.19
C PRO A 193 5.56 -3.24 -2.99
N SER A 194 5.93 -3.46 -4.25
CA SER A 194 6.56 -2.44 -5.10
C SER A 194 5.55 -1.61 -5.90
N LEU A 195 4.31 -2.09 -6.04
CA LEU A 195 3.29 -1.43 -6.87
C LEU A 195 2.45 -0.45 -6.03
N LEU A 196 2.46 0.81 -6.44
CA LEU A 196 1.70 1.90 -5.81
C LEU A 196 0.81 2.56 -6.86
N ALA A 197 -0.48 2.71 -6.58
CA ALA A 197 -1.38 3.52 -7.41
C ALA A 197 -1.59 4.90 -6.77
N GLY A 198 -1.67 5.95 -7.56
CA GLY A 198 -2.13 7.27 -7.10
C GLY A 198 -3.05 7.97 -8.08
N GLY A 199 -3.91 8.80 -7.52
CA GLY A 199 -4.88 9.60 -8.24
C GLY A 199 -4.51 11.08 -8.11
N THR A 200 -4.52 11.77 -9.23
CA THR A 200 -4.21 13.20 -9.30
C THR A 200 -5.47 14.06 -9.22
N PHE A 201 -5.28 15.37 -9.04
CA PHE A 201 -6.36 16.36 -9.07
C PHE A 201 -7.04 16.46 -10.45
N ASN A 202 -6.34 16.15 -11.55
CA ASN A 202 -6.90 16.25 -12.89
C ASN A 202 -7.70 15.02 -13.33
N GLY A 203 -7.84 14.00 -12.47
CA GLY A 203 -8.55 12.77 -12.83
C GLY A 203 -7.67 11.68 -13.44
N GLU A 204 -6.35 11.88 -13.51
CA GLU A 204 -5.42 10.85 -13.99
C GLU A 204 -5.00 9.90 -12.86
N ILE A 205 -4.95 8.61 -13.19
CA ILE A 205 -4.41 7.56 -12.32
C ILE A 205 -3.02 7.18 -12.83
N ILE A 206 -2.05 7.17 -11.92
CA ILE A 206 -0.66 6.82 -12.20
C ILE A 206 -0.29 5.61 -11.35
N LEU A 207 0.36 4.62 -11.97
CA LEU A 207 0.95 3.48 -11.29
C LEU A 207 2.46 3.70 -11.19
N TRP A 208 2.99 3.64 -9.98
CA TRP A 208 4.41 3.70 -9.70
C TRP A 208 4.97 2.34 -9.26
N ASN A 209 6.17 2.02 -9.74
CA ASN A 209 6.99 0.96 -9.20
C ASN A 209 8.06 1.56 -8.26
N VAL A 210 7.88 1.37 -6.96
CA VAL A 210 8.71 1.98 -5.90
C VAL A 210 10.17 1.50 -5.94
N THR A 211 10.45 0.37 -6.60
CA THR A 211 11.83 -0.15 -6.73
C THR A 211 12.64 0.56 -7.80
N ASP A 212 11.98 1.20 -8.78
CA ASP A 212 12.64 1.72 -9.97
C ASP A 212 12.92 3.21 -9.78
N ASN A 213 14.17 3.54 -9.44
CA ASN A 213 14.59 4.91 -9.11
C ASN A 213 14.74 5.83 -10.34
N GLN A 214 14.81 5.29 -11.56
CA GLN A 214 15.05 6.08 -12.78
C GLN A 214 13.75 6.51 -13.43
N ASP A 215 12.85 5.55 -13.71
CA ASP A 215 11.53 5.80 -14.29
C ASP A 215 10.48 5.06 -13.43
N PRO A 216 10.00 5.70 -12.36
CA PRO A 216 9.08 5.06 -11.43
C PRO A 216 7.69 4.85 -12.04
N ILE A 217 7.32 5.61 -13.07
CA ILE A 217 5.98 5.56 -13.69
C ILE A 217 5.88 4.34 -14.59
N GLN A 218 5.06 3.36 -14.17
CA GLN A 218 4.83 2.12 -14.89
C GLN A 218 3.71 2.25 -15.93
N SER A 219 2.63 2.97 -15.61
CA SER A 219 1.54 3.27 -16.55
C SER A 219 0.67 4.42 -16.05
N SER A 220 0.01 5.13 -16.96
CA SER A 220 -1.00 6.15 -16.64
C SER A 220 -2.31 5.90 -17.40
N SER A 221 -3.42 6.40 -16.87
CA SER A 221 -4.72 6.38 -17.55
C SER A 221 -4.75 7.41 -18.70
N GLN A 222 -4.35 7.01 -19.91
CA GLN A 222 -4.29 7.93 -21.07
C GLN A 222 -5.63 8.13 -21.79
N ASN A 223 -6.68 7.35 -21.45
CA ASN A 223 -7.98 7.42 -22.13
C ASN A 223 -8.91 8.48 -21.52
N ILE A 224 -8.77 9.72 -21.97
CA ILE A 224 -9.52 10.91 -21.50
C ILE A 224 -11.05 10.74 -21.59
N GLU A 225 -11.56 9.97 -22.57
CA GLU A 225 -13.01 9.82 -22.79
C GLU A 225 -13.70 9.00 -21.68
N VAL A 226 -12.97 8.09 -21.03
CA VAL A 226 -13.52 7.15 -20.04
C VAL A 226 -12.92 7.38 -18.65
N SER A 227 -11.81 8.11 -18.54
CA SER A 227 -11.18 8.47 -17.26
C SER A 227 -11.98 9.52 -16.48
N HIS A 228 -11.53 9.79 -15.27
CA HIS A 228 -12.04 10.91 -14.49
C HIS A 228 -11.64 12.23 -15.14
N GLN A 229 -12.51 13.24 -15.02
CA GLN A 229 -12.25 14.64 -15.45
C GLN A 229 -12.13 15.61 -14.26
N GLU A 230 -12.38 15.10 -13.06
CA GLU A 230 -12.42 15.81 -11.78
C GLU A 230 -11.49 15.08 -10.79
N PRO A 231 -11.13 15.70 -9.64
CA PRO A 231 -10.19 15.11 -8.70
C PRO A 231 -10.63 13.73 -8.19
N ILE A 232 -9.65 12.84 -8.10
CA ILE A 232 -9.84 11.49 -7.57
C ILE A 232 -9.72 11.54 -6.04
N ASN A 233 -10.83 11.30 -5.35
CA ASN A 233 -10.91 11.42 -3.89
C ASN A 233 -10.43 10.15 -3.16
N GLN A 234 -10.52 8.98 -3.81
CA GLN A 234 -10.05 7.72 -3.24
C GLN A 234 -9.74 6.67 -4.31
N LEU A 235 -8.68 5.89 -4.05
CA LEU A 235 -8.34 4.65 -4.73
C LEU A 235 -8.38 3.48 -3.76
N LYS A 236 -8.97 2.35 -4.18
CA LYS A 236 -8.92 1.08 -3.44
C LYS A 236 -8.75 -0.11 -4.39
N TRP A 237 -7.93 -1.06 -4.00
CA TRP A 237 -7.80 -2.34 -4.69
C TRP A 237 -8.97 -3.25 -4.34
N LEU A 238 -9.53 -3.97 -5.31
CA LEU A 238 -10.62 -4.94 -5.16
C LEU A 238 -10.07 -6.32 -5.58
N PRO A 239 -10.07 -7.34 -4.70
CA PRO A 239 -9.71 -8.70 -5.12
C PRO A 239 -10.73 -9.24 -6.14
N ASN A 240 -10.30 -10.13 -7.02
CA ASN A 240 -11.21 -10.85 -7.91
C ASN A 240 -11.73 -12.12 -7.19
N GLU A 241 -12.97 -12.53 -7.45
CA GLU A 241 -13.53 -13.76 -6.86
C GLU A 241 -12.92 -15.02 -7.46
N ASP A 242 -12.60 -14.99 -8.76
CA ASP A 242 -12.14 -16.17 -9.52
C ASP A 242 -10.62 -16.37 -9.51
N ASP A 243 -9.83 -15.30 -9.28
CA ASP A 243 -8.37 -15.30 -9.42
C ASP A 243 -7.69 -14.51 -8.29
N ASP A 244 -6.43 -14.83 -7.99
CA ASP A 244 -5.55 -14.04 -7.10
C ASP A 244 -5.15 -12.65 -7.65
N SER A 245 -5.91 -12.14 -8.63
CA SER A 245 -5.70 -10.83 -9.24
C SER A 245 -6.51 -9.75 -8.51
N TYR A 246 -6.05 -8.51 -8.62
CA TYR A 246 -6.72 -7.35 -8.05
C TYR A 246 -7.08 -6.36 -9.14
N LYS A 247 -8.32 -5.86 -9.08
CA LYS A 247 -8.81 -4.72 -9.85
C LYS A 247 -8.63 -3.44 -9.02
N LEU A 248 -8.62 -2.29 -9.66
CA LEU A 248 -8.52 -0.99 -8.97
C LEU A 248 -9.85 -0.26 -9.08
N ILE A 249 -10.38 0.25 -7.98
CA ILE A 249 -11.57 1.11 -7.93
C ILE A 249 -11.12 2.54 -7.72
N SER A 250 -11.57 3.44 -8.59
CA SER A 250 -11.38 4.88 -8.47
C SER A 250 -12.71 5.61 -8.35
N VAL A 251 -12.66 6.72 -7.65
CA VAL A 251 -13.82 7.51 -7.26
C VAL A 251 -13.46 8.98 -7.31
N GLY A 252 -14.31 9.79 -7.95
CA GLY A 252 -14.07 11.22 -8.13
C GLY A 252 -15.25 12.13 -7.78
N SER A 253 -14.97 13.43 -7.71
CA SER A 253 -15.96 14.49 -7.41
C SER A 253 -17.04 14.69 -8.49
N GLU A 254 -16.85 14.15 -9.70
CA GLU A 254 -17.89 14.10 -10.75
C GLU A 254 -19.02 13.07 -10.47
N GLY A 255 -18.90 12.30 -9.40
CA GLY A 255 -19.87 11.27 -9.05
C GLY A 255 -19.76 9.98 -9.84
N LYS A 256 -18.65 9.77 -10.56
CA LYS A 256 -18.33 8.53 -11.26
C LYS A 256 -17.53 7.58 -10.37
N ILE A 257 -17.81 6.29 -10.51
CA ILE A 257 -17.04 5.17 -9.97
C ILE A 257 -16.56 4.36 -11.16
N ILE A 258 -15.25 4.14 -11.24
CA ILE A 258 -14.64 3.39 -12.34
C ILE A 258 -13.86 2.22 -11.76
N ILE A 259 -14.02 1.04 -12.37
CA ILE A 259 -13.25 -0.16 -12.06
C ILE A 259 -12.28 -0.41 -13.20
N TRP A 260 -11.01 -0.50 -12.83
CA TRP A 260 -9.90 -0.67 -13.74
C TRP A 260 -9.32 -2.08 -13.62
N ASN A 261 -9.01 -2.67 -14.76
CA ASN A 261 -8.14 -3.82 -14.83
C ASN A 261 -6.69 -3.34 -14.89
N VAL A 262 -5.89 -3.78 -13.93
CA VAL A 262 -4.48 -3.42 -13.83
C VAL A 262 -3.66 -4.58 -14.37
N THR A 263 -2.97 -4.33 -15.48
CA THR A 263 -1.89 -5.19 -15.98
C THR A 263 -0.57 -4.48 -15.79
N ARG A 264 0.57 -5.20 -15.87
CA ARG A 264 1.89 -4.61 -15.66
C ARG A 264 2.18 -3.39 -16.56
N ASN A 265 1.55 -3.28 -17.73
CA ASN A 265 1.88 -2.22 -18.68
C ASN A 265 0.66 -1.39 -19.11
N SER A 266 -0.56 -1.74 -18.67
CA SER A 266 -1.75 -0.99 -19.05
C SER A 266 -2.80 -0.97 -17.96
N LEU A 267 -3.47 0.18 -17.87
CA LEU A 267 -4.55 0.47 -16.95
C LEU A 267 -5.82 0.72 -17.77
N ASN A 268 -6.69 -0.28 -17.85
CA ASN A 268 -7.87 -0.24 -18.72
C ASN A 268 -9.16 -0.15 -17.91
N PRO A 269 -10.06 0.80 -18.19
CA PRO A 269 -11.35 0.88 -17.52
C PRO A 269 -12.27 -0.23 -18.02
N VAL A 270 -12.89 -0.97 -17.10
CA VAL A 270 -13.77 -2.12 -17.41
C VAL A 270 -15.23 -1.75 -17.16
N LEU A 271 -15.52 -1.19 -15.99
CA LEU A 271 -16.86 -0.84 -15.56
C LEU A 271 -16.90 0.60 -15.11
N THR A 272 -17.97 1.31 -15.47
CA THR A 272 -18.22 2.69 -15.04
C THR A 272 -19.66 2.85 -14.59
N SER A 273 -19.86 3.69 -13.58
CA SER A 273 -21.18 4.02 -13.07
C SER A 273 -21.18 5.44 -12.52
N GLN A 274 -22.33 6.10 -12.60
CA GLN A 274 -22.51 7.47 -12.11
C GLN A 274 -23.65 7.55 -11.10
N ILE A 275 -23.42 8.26 -9.99
CA ILE A 275 -24.41 8.45 -8.94
C ILE A 275 -25.10 9.80 -9.14
N GLU A 276 -26.41 9.73 -9.37
CA GLU A 276 -27.29 10.89 -9.55
C GLU A 276 -28.29 11.00 -8.39
N SER A 277 -28.66 12.22 -8.00
CA SER A 277 -29.64 12.48 -6.94
C SER A 277 -31.01 11.79 -7.18
N LYS A 278 -31.37 11.57 -8.46
CA LYS A 278 -32.62 10.85 -8.83
C LYS A 278 -32.69 9.41 -8.30
N PHE A 279 -31.54 8.80 -8.03
CA PHE A 279 -31.44 7.41 -7.59
C PHE A 279 -31.56 7.26 -6.07
N ILE A 280 -31.47 8.36 -5.31
CA ILE A 280 -31.42 8.34 -3.86
C ILE A 280 -32.82 8.61 -3.28
N PRO A 281 -33.35 7.70 -2.45
CA PRO A 281 -34.59 7.94 -1.72
C PRO A 281 -34.45 9.15 -0.77
N ARG A 282 -35.51 9.97 -0.67
CA ARG A 282 -35.61 11.16 0.23
C ARG A 282 -34.82 12.40 -0.19
N MET A 283 -34.12 12.39 -1.33
CA MET A 283 -33.56 13.60 -1.93
C MET A 283 -34.53 14.22 -2.95
N THR A 284 -34.35 15.50 -3.26
CA THR A 284 -35.07 16.16 -4.36
C THR A 284 -34.79 15.42 -5.66
N LYS A 285 -35.82 15.20 -6.47
CA LYS A 285 -35.73 14.54 -7.79
C LYS A 285 -35.09 15.45 -8.86
N SER A 286 -33.98 16.10 -8.52
CA SER A 286 -33.11 16.79 -9.46
C SER A 286 -32.13 15.78 -10.07
N GLN A 287 -31.76 15.99 -11.34
CA GLN A 287 -30.71 15.21 -12.02
C GLN A 287 -29.33 15.80 -11.73
N THR A 288 -29.07 16.11 -10.46
CA THR A 288 -27.77 16.62 -10.03
C THR A 288 -26.83 15.45 -9.77
N LEU A 289 -25.63 15.54 -10.31
CA LEU A 289 -24.53 14.64 -10.02
C LEU A 289 -24.10 14.85 -8.57
N LEU A 290 -23.80 13.76 -7.86
CA LEU A 290 -23.34 13.82 -6.48
C LEU A 290 -21.89 13.40 -6.44
N GLY A 291 -21.01 14.34 -6.08
CA GLY A 291 -19.60 14.05 -5.91
C GLY A 291 -19.38 13.01 -4.82
N ILE A 292 -18.49 12.06 -5.11
CA ILE A 292 -18.23 10.95 -4.21
C ILE A 292 -16.89 11.19 -3.53
N THR A 293 -16.88 11.15 -2.20
CA THR A 293 -15.67 11.37 -1.40
C THR A 293 -14.95 10.06 -1.10
N LYS A 294 -15.68 9.01 -0.71
CA LYS A 294 -15.12 7.75 -0.22
C LYS A 294 -15.92 6.53 -0.64
N VAL A 295 -15.24 5.41 -0.77
CA VAL A 295 -15.80 4.09 -1.05
C VAL A 295 -15.27 3.05 -0.07
N GLY A 296 -16.12 2.12 0.33
CA GLY A 296 -15.78 0.93 1.08
C GLY A 296 -16.49 -0.28 0.48
N TYR A 297 -15.96 -1.47 0.76
CA TYR A 297 -16.58 -2.73 0.38
C TYR A 297 -16.26 -3.77 1.45
N SER A 298 -17.05 -4.83 1.48
CA SER A 298 -16.82 -5.98 2.36
C SER A 298 -16.04 -7.05 1.60
N LEU A 299 -15.11 -7.74 2.27
CA LEU A 299 -14.29 -8.77 1.62
C LEU A 299 -15.09 -10.03 1.24
N GLU A 300 -16.23 -10.28 1.88
CA GLU A 300 -17.08 -11.43 1.57
C GLU A 300 -18.02 -11.17 0.38
N ASN A 301 -18.40 -9.91 0.14
CA ASN A 301 -19.33 -9.52 -0.91
C ASN A 301 -18.69 -8.45 -1.80
N LEU A 302 -17.91 -8.89 -2.78
CA LEU A 302 -17.15 -8.01 -3.67
C LEU A 302 -18.01 -7.37 -4.77
N ASN A 303 -19.24 -7.86 -4.95
CA ASN A 303 -20.21 -7.32 -5.90
C ASN A 303 -20.98 -6.09 -5.38
N GLU A 304 -20.71 -5.66 -4.14
CA GLU A 304 -21.36 -4.51 -3.51
C GLU A 304 -20.34 -3.56 -2.91
N CYS A 305 -20.60 -2.27 -3.03
CA CYS A 305 -19.80 -1.23 -2.38
C CYS A 305 -20.69 -0.22 -1.66
N VAL A 306 -20.17 0.38 -0.60
CA VAL A 306 -20.79 1.50 0.10
C VAL A 306 -20.02 2.76 -0.24
N VAL A 307 -20.77 3.80 -0.57
CA VAL A 307 -20.27 5.02 -1.18
C VAL A 307 -20.76 6.21 -0.36
N GLY A 308 -19.85 7.11 -0.02
CA GLY A 308 -20.13 8.36 0.70
C GLY A 308 -20.01 9.55 -0.24
N THR A 309 -20.98 10.47 -0.18
CA THR A 309 -21.02 11.66 -1.03
C THR A 309 -20.56 12.91 -0.29
N GLU A 310 -20.21 13.95 -1.05
CA GLU A 310 -19.91 15.30 -0.55
C GLU A 310 -21.11 15.94 0.16
N THR A 311 -22.33 15.51 -0.18
CA THR A 311 -23.56 15.97 0.48
C THR A 311 -23.86 15.26 1.81
N GLY A 312 -23.05 14.26 2.19
CA GLY A 312 -23.23 13.48 3.42
C GLY A 312 -24.09 12.24 3.29
N VAL A 313 -24.58 11.94 2.08
CA VAL A 313 -25.38 10.75 1.86
C VAL A 313 -24.47 9.53 1.76
N VAL A 314 -24.89 8.45 2.42
CA VAL A 314 -24.21 7.16 2.35
C VAL A 314 -25.16 6.20 1.63
N VAL A 315 -24.70 5.60 0.54
CA VAL A 315 -25.49 4.68 -0.29
C VAL A 315 -24.74 3.38 -0.53
N ARG A 316 -25.49 2.28 -0.65
CA ARG A 316 -24.98 0.98 -1.10
C ARG A 316 -25.25 0.81 -2.59
N CYS A 317 -24.23 0.47 -3.34
CA CYS A 317 -24.24 0.31 -4.78
C CYS A 317 -23.89 -1.13 -5.18
N SER A 318 -24.53 -1.64 -6.23
CA SER A 318 -24.19 -2.94 -6.84
C SER A 318 -23.21 -2.72 -7.98
N ILE A 319 -22.02 -3.33 -7.86
CA ILE A 319 -21.00 -3.32 -8.90
C ILE A 319 -21.47 -4.10 -10.14
N GLY A 320 -22.25 -5.17 -9.97
CA GLY A 320 -22.82 -5.93 -11.07
C GLY A 320 -23.82 -5.15 -11.96
N LYS A 321 -24.30 -3.99 -11.49
CA LYS A 321 -25.15 -3.08 -12.28
C LYS A 321 -24.34 -1.99 -12.99
N PHE A 322 -23.02 -1.97 -12.85
CA PHE A 322 -22.18 -0.99 -13.52
C PHE A 322 -22.17 -1.27 -15.02
N SER A 323 -22.20 -0.21 -15.81
CA SER A 323 -22.23 -0.32 -17.25
C SER A 323 -20.83 -0.62 -17.78
N SER A 324 -20.73 -1.54 -18.75
CA SER A 324 -19.52 -1.70 -19.55
C SER A 324 -19.47 -0.57 -20.58
N VAL A 325 -18.94 0.59 -20.17
CA VAL A 325 -18.45 1.79 -20.91
C VAL A 325 -19.33 2.38 -22.04
N THR A 326 -20.39 1.70 -22.50
CA THR A 326 -21.11 1.92 -23.76
C THR A 326 -22.64 1.79 -23.63
N SER A 327 -23.15 1.39 -22.46
CA SER A 327 -24.60 1.22 -22.22
C SER A 327 -25.13 2.18 -21.14
N ALA A 328 -26.45 2.46 -21.22
CA ALA A 328 -27.12 3.52 -20.47
C ALA A 328 -26.94 3.42 -18.94
N ASN A 329 -26.97 4.58 -18.26
CA ASN A 329 -26.89 4.75 -16.80
C ASN A 329 -27.99 3.93 -16.08
N LEU A 330 -27.69 2.67 -15.77
CA LEU A 330 -28.48 1.87 -14.84
C LEU A 330 -28.37 2.47 -13.45
N ASN A 331 -29.42 2.35 -12.63
CA ASN A 331 -29.35 2.76 -11.24
C ASN A 331 -28.46 1.78 -10.45
N PRO A 332 -27.26 2.19 -10.00
CA PRO A 332 -26.41 1.31 -9.20
C PRO A 332 -26.89 1.22 -7.74
N VAL A 333 -27.65 2.20 -7.26
CA VAL A 333 -28.05 2.35 -5.85
C VAL A 333 -29.08 1.28 -5.49
N ILE A 334 -28.76 0.50 -4.45
CA ILE A 334 -29.61 -0.55 -3.89
C ILE A 334 -30.28 -0.05 -2.60
N PHE A 335 -29.52 0.65 -1.77
CA PHE A 335 -29.94 1.01 -0.41
C PHE A 335 -29.34 2.36 -0.01
N SER A 336 -30.02 3.07 0.89
CA SER A 336 -29.58 4.38 1.40
C SER A 336 -29.62 4.37 2.93
N TYR A 337 -28.57 4.89 3.55
CA TYR A 337 -28.41 4.97 5.00
C TYR A 337 -28.69 6.38 5.51
N ARG A 338 -28.80 6.52 6.83
CA ARG A 338 -28.91 7.81 7.51
C ARG A 338 -27.73 8.70 7.13
N SER A 339 -28.02 9.86 6.55
CA SER A 339 -26.99 10.80 6.09
C SER A 339 -26.24 11.46 7.26
N HIS A 340 -25.00 11.87 6.99
CA HIS A 340 -24.26 12.86 7.77
C HIS A 340 -24.71 14.28 7.41
N ILE A 341 -24.35 15.25 8.26
CA ILE A 341 -24.56 16.67 7.99
C ILE A 341 -23.27 17.20 7.35
N GLY A 342 -23.20 17.17 6.02
CA GLY A 342 -21.99 17.53 5.27
C GLY A 342 -21.18 16.32 4.81
N PRO A 343 -20.01 16.54 4.16
CA PRO A 343 -19.28 15.49 3.45
C PRO A 343 -18.92 14.29 4.31
N VAL A 344 -19.07 13.09 3.75
CA VAL A 344 -18.55 11.85 4.36
C VAL A 344 -17.03 11.85 4.21
N SER A 345 -16.29 11.79 5.31
CA SER A 345 -14.83 11.90 5.32
C SER A 345 -14.11 10.56 5.22
N ALA A 346 -14.67 9.49 5.79
CA ALA A 346 -14.13 8.14 5.71
C ALA A 346 -15.20 7.06 5.88
N ILE A 347 -14.91 5.89 5.29
CA ILE A 347 -15.71 4.67 5.38
C ILE A 347 -14.75 3.50 5.65
N SER A 348 -14.99 2.77 6.74
CA SER A 348 -14.18 1.62 7.14
C SER A 348 -15.06 0.43 7.48
N PHE A 349 -14.90 -0.68 6.76
CA PHE A 349 -15.55 -1.95 7.11
C PHE A 349 -14.84 -2.61 8.30
N SER A 350 -15.60 -3.38 9.09
CA SER A 350 -15.04 -4.21 10.14
C SER A 350 -14.27 -5.39 9.53
N PRO A 351 -13.02 -5.65 9.96
CA PRO A 351 -12.27 -6.83 9.52
C PRO A 351 -12.74 -8.12 10.22
N PHE A 352 -13.63 -8.02 11.21
CA PHE A 352 -14.10 -9.17 12.00
C PHE A 352 -15.52 -9.60 11.64
N HIS A 353 -16.32 -8.71 11.05
CA HIS A 353 -17.69 -9.03 10.66
C HIS A 353 -18.11 -8.27 9.39
N HIS A 354 -18.48 -9.02 8.36
CA HIS A 354 -18.71 -8.51 7.01
C HIS A 354 -19.90 -7.54 6.88
N ASN A 355 -20.87 -7.59 7.80
CA ASN A 355 -22.05 -6.70 7.79
C ASN A 355 -21.84 -5.37 8.51
N LEU A 356 -20.71 -5.15 9.20
CA LEU A 356 -20.51 -3.94 10.01
C LEU A 356 -19.56 -2.98 9.31
N PHE A 357 -19.93 -1.69 9.27
CA PHE A 357 -19.07 -0.64 8.74
C PHE A 357 -19.26 0.68 9.49
N LEU A 358 -18.19 1.45 9.59
CA LEU A 358 -18.14 2.79 10.15
C LEU A 358 -18.16 3.84 9.05
N THR A 359 -18.82 4.95 9.33
CA THR A 359 -18.72 6.17 8.54
C THR A 359 -18.40 7.34 9.46
N SER A 360 -17.59 8.28 8.97
CA SER A 360 -17.35 9.56 9.63
C SER A 360 -17.72 10.71 8.69
N GLY A 361 -18.11 11.83 9.27
CA GLY A 361 -18.42 13.04 8.52
C GLY A 361 -17.80 14.29 9.10
N LEU A 362 -17.90 15.38 8.35
CA LEU A 362 -17.52 16.71 8.82
C LEU A 362 -18.46 17.23 9.94
N ASP A 363 -19.55 16.52 10.21
CA ASP A 363 -20.46 16.77 11.33
C ASP A 363 -19.87 16.42 12.71
N GLY A 364 -18.65 15.88 12.76
CA GLY A 364 -18.02 15.47 14.02
C GLY A 364 -18.51 14.11 14.54
N ASN A 365 -19.33 13.41 13.75
CA ASN A 365 -19.96 12.17 14.15
C ASN A 365 -19.29 10.96 13.51
N VAL A 366 -19.08 9.90 14.29
CA VAL A 366 -18.82 8.55 13.78
C VAL A 366 -20.09 7.72 13.94
N LYS A 367 -20.54 7.08 12.86
CA LYS A 367 -21.72 6.21 12.87
C LYS A 367 -21.33 4.78 12.54
N LEU A 368 -21.81 3.82 13.33
CA LEU A 368 -21.74 2.40 13.02
C LEU A 368 -23.04 1.97 12.36
N PHE A 369 -22.93 1.32 11.21
CA PHE A 369 -24.06 0.76 10.50
C PHE A 369 -23.93 -0.76 10.38
N HIS A 370 -25.09 -1.40 10.40
CA HIS A 370 -25.25 -2.73 9.85
C HIS A 370 -25.66 -2.61 8.37
N ILE A 371 -25.09 -3.42 7.48
CA ILE A 371 -25.31 -3.33 6.02
C ILE A 371 -26.79 -3.39 5.62
N LEU A 372 -27.61 -4.10 6.41
CA LEU A 372 -29.05 -4.28 6.18
C LEU A 372 -29.94 -3.23 6.88
N ALA A 373 -29.39 -2.35 7.72
CA ALA A 373 -30.15 -1.36 8.48
C ALA A 373 -29.92 0.06 7.98
N SER A 374 -30.97 0.85 7.81
CA SER A 374 -30.85 2.24 7.35
C SER A 374 -30.40 3.21 8.44
N GLU A 375 -30.81 2.95 9.68
CA GLU A 375 -30.42 3.75 10.85
C GLU A 375 -29.12 3.21 11.45
N PRO A 376 -28.27 4.07 12.03
CA PRO A 376 -27.02 3.64 12.65
C PRO A 376 -27.31 2.87 13.94
N LEU A 377 -26.52 1.83 14.21
CA LEU A 377 -26.54 1.08 15.47
C LEU A 377 -26.03 1.94 16.62
N PHE A 378 -24.92 2.66 16.38
CA PHE A 378 -24.31 3.57 17.34
C PHE A 378 -23.86 4.84 16.63
N THR A 379 -23.92 5.96 17.36
CA THR A 379 -23.35 7.24 16.94
C THR A 379 -22.48 7.75 18.08
N TRP A 380 -21.24 8.11 17.76
CA TRP A 380 -20.28 8.69 18.69
C TRP A 380 -19.91 10.10 18.26
N GLU A 381 -19.71 10.98 19.24
CA GLU A 381 -19.28 12.37 19.05
C GLU A 381 -17.91 12.57 19.73
N PRO A 382 -16.82 11.98 19.18
CA PRO A 382 -15.52 11.95 19.84
C PRO A 382 -14.85 13.33 19.95
N SER A 383 -15.25 14.30 19.15
CA SER A 383 -14.70 15.65 19.15
C SER A 383 -15.71 16.67 18.68
N THR A 384 -15.57 17.92 19.14
CA THR A 384 -16.33 19.06 18.62
C THR A 384 -15.88 19.51 17.23
N PHE A 385 -14.74 18.99 16.75
CA PHE A 385 -14.17 19.30 15.44
C PHE A 385 -14.57 18.25 14.39
N PRO A 386 -14.53 18.60 13.09
CA PRO A 386 -14.76 17.66 12.02
C PRO A 386 -13.83 16.44 12.09
N ILE A 387 -14.37 15.25 11.87
CA ILE A 387 -13.59 14.02 11.80
C ILE A 387 -13.12 13.85 10.36
N LEU A 388 -11.81 13.73 10.16
CA LEU A 388 -11.20 13.65 8.84
C LEU A 388 -11.03 12.21 8.36
N SER A 389 -10.81 11.28 9.29
CA SER A 389 -10.64 9.87 8.96
C SER A 389 -11.07 8.96 10.11
N VAL A 390 -11.60 7.79 9.76
CA VAL A 390 -11.92 6.71 10.69
C VAL A 390 -11.43 5.39 10.10
N GLN A 391 -10.81 4.55 10.93
CA GLN A 391 -10.39 3.22 10.53
C GLN A 391 -10.55 2.23 11.68
N TRP A 392 -11.10 1.06 11.35
CA TRP A 392 -11.28 -0.05 12.28
C TRP A 392 -9.94 -0.71 12.62
N SER A 393 -9.74 -1.12 13.87
CA SER A 393 -8.53 -1.86 14.27
C SER A 393 -8.43 -3.22 13.56
N SER A 394 -7.26 -3.59 13.07
CA SER A 394 -7.03 -4.93 12.49
C SER A 394 -6.77 -6.02 13.55
N SER A 395 -6.57 -5.64 14.81
CA SER A 395 -6.25 -6.56 15.90
C SER A 395 -7.42 -6.78 16.85
N ARG A 396 -8.17 -5.73 17.14
CA ARG A 396 -9.13 -5.71 18.23
C ARG A 396 -10.55 -5.43 17.72
N PRO A 397 -11.51 -6.37 17.88
CA PRO A 397 -12.83 -6.28 17.27
C PRO A 397 -13.64 -5.05 17.64
N CYS A 398 -13.59 -4.63 18.90
CA CYS A 398 -14.41 -3.55 19.39
C CYS A 398 -13.74 -2.17 19.31
N VAL A 399 -12.58 -2.02 18.67
CA VAL A 399 -11.84 -0.75 18.69
C VAL A 399 -11.70 -0.16 17.30
N PHE A 400 -11.98 1.13 17.19
CA PHE A 400 -11.66 1.93 16.03
C PHE A 400 -10.87 3.18 16.43
N SER A 401 -10.17 3.75 15.46
CA SER A 401 -9.43 4.99 15.63
C SER A 401 -10.02 6.04 14.70
N CYS A 402 -10.18 7.26 15.20
CA CYS A 402 -10.52 8.41 14.38
C CYS A 402 -9.57 9.57 14.63
N VAL A 403 -9.47 10.43 13.62
CA VAL A 403 -8.64 11.63 13.64
C VAL A 403 -9.52 12.83 13.36
N ALA A 404 -9.53 13.76 14.31
CA ALA A 404 -10.21 15.04 14.18
C ALA A 404 -9.27 16.12 13.63
N ALA A 405 -9.85 17.19 13.10
CA ALA A 405 -9.12 18.30 12.50
C ALA A 405 -8.20 19.05 13.49
N ASP A 406 -8.46 18.98 14.79
CA ASP A 406 -7.60 19.55 15.84
C ASP A 406 -6.41 18.64 16.20
N SER A 407 -6.11 17.64 15.36
CA SER A 407 -5.10 16.60 15.56
C SER A 407 -5.37 15.64 16.72
N THR A 408 -6.56 15.69 17.35
CA THR A 408 -6.90 14.68 18.35
C THR A 408 -7.12 13.33 17.68
N ILE A 409 -6.30 12.37 18.11
CA ILE A 409 -6.46 10.96 17.75
C ILE A 409 -7.16 10.30 18.93
N THR A 410 -8.39 9.88 18.72
CA THR A 410 -9.14 9.13 19.72
C THR A 410 -9.30 7.69 19.25
N LYS A 411 -9.05 6.76 20.17
CA LYS A 411 -9.53 5.40 20.02
C LYS A 411 -10.78 5.26 20.86
N SER A 412 -11.83 4.77 20.24
CA SER A 412 -13.06 4.45 20.96
C SER A 412 -13.44 3.02 20.68
N SER A 413 -14.06 2.46 21.70
CA SER A 413 -14.80 1.21 21.63
C SER A 413 -16.28 1.52 21.85
N PRO A 414 -17.21 0.63 21.47
CA PRO A 414 -18.63 0.84 21.75
C PRO A 414 -18.92 1.03 23.25
N THR A 415 -17.98 0.66 24.14
CA THR A 415 -18.15 0.69 25.59
C THR A 415 -17.23 1.67 26.32
N LEU A 416 -16.09 2.08 25.74
CA LEU A 416 -15.06 2.87 26.43
C LEU A 416 -14.31 3.81 25.46
N GLU A 417 -13.97 5.01 25.94
CA GLU A 417 -13.10 5.98 25.27
C GLU A 417 -11.67 5.90 25.80
N TYR A 418 -10.67 5.99 24.91
CA TYR A 418 -9.25 5.97 25.24
C TYR A 418 -8.62 7.37 25.10
N PRO A 419 -7.51 7.66 25.81
CA PRO A 419 -6.93 9.01 25.88
C PRO A 419 -6.54 9.57 24.52
N SER A 420 -6.80 10.87 24.33
CA SER A 420 -6.42 11.62 23.14
C SER A 420 -4.97 12.13 23.22
N THR A 421 -4.23 12.02 22.13
CA THR A 421 -2.95 12.71 21.97
C THR A 421 -3.19 14.03 21.27
N LYS A 422 -2.70 15.13 21.85
CA LYS A 422 -2.70 16.46 21.24
C LYS A 422 -1.26 16.89 21.01
N GLU A 423 -0.95 17.34 19.80
CA GLU A 423 0.26 18.10 19.55
C GLU A 423 -0.11 19.55 19.27
N GLU A 424 0.60 20.47 19.90
CA GLU A 424 0.41 21.89 19.67
C GLU A 424 1.05 22.28 18.31
N ASN A 425 0.35 23.12 17.53
CA ASN A 425 0.77 23.78 16.28
C ASN A 425 0.67 23.06 14.91
N VAL A 426 0.23 21.80 14.79
CA VAL A 426 0.08 21.15 13.47
C VAL A 426 -1.21 20.34 13.37
N GLN A 427 -1.97 20.54 12.29
CA GLN A 427 -3.23 19.83 12.04
C GLN A 427 -2.95 18.51 11.32
N ALA A 428 -3.61 17.44 11.77
CA ALA A 428 -3.59 16.17 11.07
C ALA A 428 -4.49 16.24 9.84
N THR A 429 -4.04 15.71 8.71
CA THR A 429 -4.75 15.75 7.41
C THR A 429 -5.10 14.36 6.90
N SER A 430 -4.26 13.37 7.18
CA SER A 430 -4.44 11.99 6.74
C SER A 430 -4.09 10.99 7.83
N PHE A 431 -4.68 9.80 7.75
CA PHE A 431 -4.54 8.77 8.77
C PHE A 431 -4.59 7.38 8.14
N SER A 432 -3.71 6.48 8.60
CA SER A 432 -3.66 5.10 8.14
C SER A 432 -3.02 4.18 9.17
N MET A 433 -3.72 3.10 9.54
CA MET A 433 -3.19 2.03 10.39
C MET A 433 -2.55 0.92 9.57
N ASN A 434 -1.48 0.36 10.11
CA ASN A 434 -0.76 -0.72 9.48
C ASN A 434 -1.51 -2.06 9.68
N THR A 435 -1.76 -2.77 8.59
CA THR A 435 -2.53 -4.02 8.61
C THR A 435 -1.69 -5.22 9.07
N LYS A 436 -0.36 -5.17 8.93
CA LYS A 436 0.55 -6.24 9.34
C LYS A 436 1.15 -5.99 10.72
N ARG A 437 1.64 -4.78 10.99
CA ARG A 437 2.13 -4.35 12.32
C ARG A 437 1.04 -3.59 13.05
N LYS A 438 0.23 -4.32 13.81
CA LYS A 438 -1.03 -3.81 14.37
C LYS A 438 -0.86 -2.75 15.46
N ASP A 439 0.36 -2.58 15.96
CA ASP A 439 0.74 -1.56 16.93
C ASP A 439 1.11 -0.21 16.30
N TRP A 440 1.26 -0.13 14.97
CA TRP A 440 1.69 1.09 14.28
C TRP A 440 0.53 1.82 13.60
N LEU A 441 0.48 3.13 13.84
CA LEU A 441 -0.40 4.07 13.12
C LEU A 441 0.41 5.20 12.52
N ALA A 442 0.00 5.69 11.36
CA ALA A 442 0.61 6.84 10.71
C ALA A 442 -0.40 7.97 10.58
N VAL A 443 0.09 9.18 10.82
CA VAL A 443 -0.67 10.43 10.77
C VAL A 443 0.11 11.40 9.89
N GLY A 444 -0.57 11.94 8.88
CA GLY A 444 -0.03 12.96 8.01
C GLY A 444 -0.39 14.34 8.54
N GLU A 445 0.55 15.27 8.40
CA GLU A 445 0.45 16.63 8.87
C GLU A 445 0.21 17.61 7.71
N SER A 446 -0.39 18.76 8.05
CA SER A 446 -0.62 19.85 7.10
C SER A 446 0.67 20.47 6.54
N LYS A 447 1.80 20.37 7.27
CA LYS A 447 3.11 20.86 6.85
C LYS A 447 3.96 19.80 6.11
N GLY A 448 3.34 18.73 5.61
CA GLY A 448 4.04 17.69 4.85
C GLY A 448 4.83 16.68 5.70
N GLY A 449 4.78 16.80 7.03
CA GLY A 449 5.34 15.80 7.94
C GLY A 449 4.45 14.56 8.06
N ILE A 450 5.04 13.41 8.38
CA ILE A 450 4.30 12.21 8.77
C ILE A 450 4.87 11.71 10.08
N LYS A 451 3.98 11.46 11.05
CA LYS A 451 4.34 10.87 12.33
C LYS A 451 3.79 9.47 12.44
N ILE A 452 4.65 8.56 12.89
CA ILE A 452 4.29 7.17 13.14
C ILE A 452 4.29 6.96 14.64
N TRP A 453 3.13 6.58 15.16
CA TRP A 453 2.94 6.29 16.57
C TRP A 453 2.84 4.80 16.81
N ARG A 454 3.45 4.36 17.92
CA ARG A 454 3.33 3.03 18.45
C ARG A 454 2.33 3.03 19.59
N LEU A 455 1.36 2.13 19.50
CA LEU A 455 0.24 2.01 20.40
C LEU A 455 0.59 1.17 21.63
N LYS A 456 -0.16 1.41 22.71
CA LYS A 456 -0.11 0.58 23.92
C LYS A 456 -0.53 -0.85 23.61
N SER A 457 0.09 -1.84 24.25
CA SER A 457 -0.23 -3.28 24.10
C SER A 457 -1.70 -3.57 24.37
N ASN A 458 -2.29 -2.94 25.40
CA ASN A 458 -3.71 -3.10 25.77
C ASN A 458 -4.71 -2.67 24.68
N LEU A 459 -4.28 -1.81 23.74
CA LEU A 459 -5.10 -1.37 22.61
C LEU A 459 -4.97 -2.29 21.40
N VAL A 460 -3.98 -3.18 21.41
CA VAL A 460 -3.68 -4.13 20.34
C VAL A 460 -4.19 -5.52 20.70
N ASN A 461 -4.01 -5.94 21.94
CA ASN A 461 -4.37 -7.27 22.41
C ASN A 461 -5.90 -7.46 22.44
N GLN A 462 -6.35 -8.55 21.83
CA GLN A 462 -7.76 -8.89 21.69
C GLN A 462 -8.31 -9.47 22.98
N LEU A 463 -9.45 -8.95 23.44
CA LEU A 463 -10.18 -9.55 24.57
C LEU A 463 -11.17 -10.60 24.03
N GLN A 464 -11.33 -11.71 24.74
CA GLN A 464 -12.17 -12.84 24.30
C GLN A 464 -13.65 -12.44 24.14
N GLU A 465 -14.17 -11.62 25.05
CA GLU A 465 -15.58 -11.18 25.07
C GLU A 465 -15.94 -10.27 23.88
N GLU A 466 -14.96 -9.58 23.29
CA GLU A 466 -15.18 -8.62 22.21
C GLU A 466 -15.55 -9.31 20.89
N VAL A 467 -15.04 -10.52 20.67
CA VAL A 467 -15.34 -11.29 19.47
C VAL A 467 -16.80 -11.71 19.49
N SER A 468 -17.25 -12.29 20.59
CA SER A 468 -18.66 -12.67 20.78
C SER A 468 -19.56 -11.46 20.67
N PHE A 469 -19.17 -10.33 21.26
CA PHE A 469 -19.97 -9.11 21.19
C PHE A 469 -20.13 -8.60 19.75
N ILE A 470 -19.05 -8.55 18.95
CA ILE A 470 -19.12 -8.11 17.55
C ILE A 470 -19.89 -9.10 16.69
N GLN A 471 -19.78 -10.40 16.94
CA GLN A 471 -20.58 -11.42 16.26
C GLN A 471 -22.07 -11.27 16.57
N ASP A 472 -22.42 -11.05 17.84
CA ASP A 472 -23.81 -10.82 18.25
C ASP A 472 -24.35 -9.52 17.64
N LEU A 473 -23.56 -8.45 17.64
CA LEU A 473 -23.93 -7.16 17.04
C LEU A 473 -24.09 -7.26 15.52
N GLY A 474 -23.24 -8.03 14.85
CA GLY A 474 -23.29 -8.29 13.42
C GLY A 474 -24.39 -9.27 13.00
N SER A 475 -24.93 -10.04 13.95
CA SER A 475 -26.02 -10.97 13.68
C SER A 475 -27.31 -10.21 13.35
N VAL A 476 -28.13 -10.76 12.46
CA VAL A 476 -29.43 -10.17 12.08
C VAL A 476 -30.36 -9.98 13.30
N THR A 477 -30.15 -10.74 14.37
CA THR A 477 -30.95 -10.64 15.60
C THR A 477 -30.78 -9.30 16.33
N SER A 478 -29.64 -8.61 16.13
CA SER A 478 -29.40 -7.30 16.72
C SER A 478 -30.31 -6.21 16.13
N LEU A 479 -30.82 -6.40 14.91
CA LEU A 479 -31.67 -5.44 14.22
C LEU A 479 -33.11 -5.38 14.75
N PHE A 480 -33.53 -6.41 15.50
CA PHE A 480 -34.89 -6.55 16.03
C PHE A 480 -35.00 -6.23 17.53
N LYS A 481 -33.88 -5.89 18.17
CA LYS A 481 -33.83 -5.41 19.56
C LYS A 481 -33.81 -3.89 19.55
#